data_AF-A0A1X4HV91-F1
#
_entry.id   AF-A0A1X4HV91-F1
#
_cell.length_a   1.000
_cell.length_b   1.000
_cell.length_c   1.000
_cell.angle_alpha   90.00
_cell.angle_beta   90.00
_cell.angle_gamma   90.00
#
_symmetry.space_group_name_H-M   'P 1'
#
loop_
_entity.id
_entity.type
_entity.pdbx_description
1 polymer ?
#
loop_
_entity_poly.entity_id
_entity_poly.type
_entity_poly.pdbx_seq_one_letter_code
_entity_poly.pdbx_strand_id
1 'polypeptide(L)'
;GYGYPGAQQPASFGGQPQQPFAGQPQPGQPQPGQPQPGQPAPAPAGDFSPFWFAVPVPRPLFPEDGSPTPIAELAPGTWYLAVEQRGPSLVAQTQDGRRGVLQDTSGIQRG
;
A
#
# COMPACT_ATOMS: atom_id res chain seq x y z
N GLY A 1 4.66 -43.08 25.33
CA GLY A 1 5.41 -41.83 25.12
C GLY A 1 4.39 -40.74 24.93
N TYR A 2 4.16 -39.92 25.95
CA TYR A 2 3.09 -38.94 25.98
C TYR A 2 3.70 -37.54 25.83
N GLY A 3 3.41 -36.86 24.73
CA GLY A 3 3.72 -35.45 24.53
C GLY A 3 2.53 -34.59 24.95
N TYR A 4 2.68 -33.85 26.04
CA TYR A 4 1.70 -32.89 26.54
C TYR A 4 1.79 -31.55 25.79
N PRO A 5 0.66 -30.82 25.67
CA PRO A 5 0.63 -29.47 25.09
C PRO A 5 1.15 -28.44 26.11
N GLY A 6 2.23 -27.75 25.77
CA GLY A 6 2.77 -26.65 26.56
C GLY A 6 1.95 -25.38 26.38
N ALA A 7 1.01 -25.14 27.28
CA ALA A 7 0.49 -23.80 27.57
C ALA A 7 1.53 -23.04 28.41
N GLN A 8 1.91 -21.83 28.00
CA GLN A 8 2.62 -20.89 28.87
C GLN A 8 1.95 -19.52 28.82
N GLN A 9 1.34 -19.22 29.95
CA GLN A 9 0.81 -17.94 30.40
C GLN A 9 1.94 -17.09 31.06
N PRO A 10 1.69 -15.80 31.38
CA PRO A 10 2.70 -14.76 31.49
C PRO A 10 3.32 -14.63 32.88
N ALA A 11 4.51 -14.04 32.96
CA ALA A 11 5.09 -13.55 34.21
C ALA A 11 5.79 -12.21 33.98
N SER A 12 5.08 -11.14 34.35
CA SER A 12 5.69 -9.90 34.83
C SER A 12 6.50 -10.17 36.11
N PHE A 13 7.38 -9.21 36.40
CA PHE A 13 7.93 -8.87 37.72
C PHE A 13 9.40 -9.29 37.95
N GLY A 14 10.27 -8.29 37.87
CA GLY A 14 11.68 -8.37 38.27
C GLY A 14 12.33 -7.01 38.08
N GLY A 15 12.21 -6.15 39.08
CA GLY A 15 12.88 -4.84 39.08
C GLY A 15 14.37 -4.95 39.38
N GLN A 16 15.12 -3.91 38.99
CA GLN A 16 16.29 -3.43 39.74
C GLN A 16 16.63 -1.98 39.30
N PRO A 17 17.04 -1.10 40.23
CA PRO A 17 17.26 0.33 39.98
C PRO A 17 18.76 0.65 39.81
N GLN A 18 19.15 1.60 38.95
CA GLN A 18 20.49 2.22 39.05
C GLN A 18 20.56 3.61 38.37
N GLN A 19 20.46 4.64 39.23
CA GLN A 19 21.11 5.98 39.28
C GLN A 19 21.31 6.92 38.07
N PRO A 20 21.25 8.26 38.30
CA PRO A 20 21.28 9.29 37.26
C PRO A 20 22.70 9.85 37.04
N PHE A 21 23.11 10.03 35.79
CA PHE A 21 24.29 10.85 35.50
C PHE A 21 24.14 11.69 34.23
N ALA A 22 24.76 12.86 34.30
CA ALA A 22 24.58 14.03 33.48
C ALA A 22 24.97 13.88 31.99
N GLY A 23 24.12 14.45 31.13
CA GLY A 23 24.50 15.40 30.08
C GLY A 23 25.44 14.93 28.97
N GLN A 24 24.88 14.59 27.81
CA GLN A 24 25.43 14.81 26.46
C GLN A 24 24.35 14.46 25.39
N PRO A 25 23.97 15.37 24.47
CA PRO A 25 23.09 15.01 23.35
C PRO A 25 23.91 14.38 22.21
N GLN A 26 23.63 13.12 21.92
CA GLN A 26 24.16 12.37 20.79
C GLN A 26 23.28 12.66 19.55
N PRO A 27 23.85 13.00 18.37
CA PRO A 27 23.07 13.30 17.18
C PRO A 27 22.52 12.01 16.52
N GLY A 28 21.20 11.86 16.62
CA GLY A 28 20.30 11.41 15.55
C GLY A 28 20.60 10.08 14.85
N GLN A 29 20.25 8.97 15.50
CA GLN A 29 19.82 7.75 14.79
C GLN A 29 18.29 7.74 14.75
N PRO A 30 17.62 7.57 13.58
CA PRO A 30 16.17 7.58 13.50
C PRO A 30 15.60 6.30 14.13
N GLN A 31 15.03 6.47 15.33
CA GLN A 31 14.24 5.48 16.04
C GLN A 31 12.91 5.25 15.30
N PRO A 32 12.44 4.01 15.11
CA PRO A 32 11.12 3.75 14.52
C PRO A 32 10.05 4.38 15.40
N GLY A 33 9.38 5.41 14.85
CA GLY A 33 8.42 6.23 15.57
C GLY A 33 7.26 5.42 16.14
N GLN A 34 7.06 5.59 17.45
CA GLN A 34 5.80 5.28 18.12
C GLN A 34 4.69 6.13 17.48
N PRO A 35 3.48 5.59 17.23
CA PRO A 35 2.39 6.35 16.63
C PRO A 35 1.93 7.47 17.58
N GLN A 36 2.10 8.71 17.13
CA GLN A 36 1.65 9.93 17.78
C GLN A 36 0.11 10.04 17.63
N PRO A 37 -0.67 10.18 18.72
CA PRO A 37 -2.12 10.35 18.62
C PRO A 37 -2.43 11.79 18.22
N GLY A 38 -2.77 12.04 16.96
CA GLY A 38 -3.21 13.36 16.52
C GLY A 38 -3.01 13.74 15.06
N GLN A 39 -2.46 12.86 14.23
CA GLN A 39 -2.51 13.03 12.78
C GLN A 39 -3.48 12.00 12.20
N PRO A 40 -4.43 12.39 11.34
CA PRO A 40 -5.06 11.43 10.46
C PRO A 40 -3.92 10.86 9.61
N ALA A 41 -3.42 9.68 9.98
CA ALA A 41 -2.74 8.84 9.02
C ALA A 41 -3.71 8.72 7.83
N PRO A 42 -3.24 8.85 6.57
CA PRO A 42 -4.10 8.53 5.44
C PRO A 42 -4.68 7.15 5.74
N ALA A 43 -6.01 7.09 5.91
CA ALA A 43 -6.69 5.83 6.09
C ALA A 43 -6.16 4.91 4.99
N PRO A 44 -5.78 3.65 5.29
CA PRO A 44 -5.40 2.72 4.23
C PRO A 44 -6.52 2.80 3.21
N ALA A 45 -6.18 3.19 1.97
CA ALA A 45 -7.15 3.27 0.88
C ALA A 45 -7.94 1.96 0.92
N GLY A 46 -9.23 2.04 1.27
CA GLY A 46 -9.95 0.90 1.81
C GLY A 46 -9.72 -0.36 1.00
N ASP A 47 -9.16 -1.38 1.64
CA ASP A 47 -8.87 -2.75 1.16
C ASP A 47 -8.94 -2.97 -0.36
N PHE A 48 -8.19 -2.20 -1.16
CA PHE A 48 -8.13 -2.41 -2.60
C PHE A 48 -7.29 -3.68 -2.86
N SER A 49 -7.92 -4.69 -3.46
CA SER A 49 -7.24 -5.89 -3.93
C SER A 49 -6.91 -5.75 -5.41
N PRO A 50 -5.64 -5.88 -5.83
CA PRO A 50 -5.29 -5.88 -7.23
C PRO A 50 -6.07 -6.93 -8.02
N PHE A 51 -6.53 -6.57 -9.21
CA PHE A 51 -7.29 -7.46 -10.08
C PHE A 51 -6.90 -7.26 -11.54
N TRP A 52 -7.02 -8.32 -12.33
CA TRP A 52 -6.79 -8.22 -13.76
C TRP A 52 -8.04 -7.66 -14.44
N PHE A 53 -7.86 -6.81 -15.43
CA PHE A 53 -8.98 -6.29 -16.22
C PHE A 53 -8.65 -6.17 -17.71
N ALA A 54 -9.68 -6.15 -18.54
CA ALA A 54 -9.59 -5.88 -19.96
C ALA A 54 -10.57 -4.77 -20.37
N VAL A 55 -10.20 -3.97 -21.36
CA VAL A 55 -11.05 -2.87 -21.89
C VAL A 55 -11.84 -3.31 -23.13
N PRO A 56 -13.06 -2.81 -23.35
CA PRO A 56 -13.87 -3.20 -24.52
C PRO A 56 -13.51 -2.42 -25.79
N VAL A 57 -12.94 -1.22 -25.64
CA VAL A 57 -12.47 -0.33 -26.70
C VAL A 57 -11.14 0.28 -26.27
N PRO A 58 -10.31 0.81 -27.19
CA PRO A 58 -9.04 1.39 -26.80
C PRO A 58 -9.20 2.56 -25.82
N ARG A 59 -8.44 2.54 -24.72
CA ARG A 59 -8.52 3.56 -23.65
C ARG A 59 -7.17 4.23 -23.41
N PRO A 60 -7.10 5.58 -23.39
CA PRO A 60 -5.87 6.26 -23.02
C PRO A 60 -5.53 6.02 -21.55
N LEU A 61 -4.26 5.81 -21.28
CA LEU A 61 -3.69 5.76 -19.95
C LEU A 61 -2.92 7.05 -19.70
N PHE A 62 -3.28 7.79 -18.64
CA PHE A 62 -2.67 9.06 -18.29
C PHE A 62 -1.60 8.88 -17.21
N PRO A 63 -0.61 9.76 -17.10
CA PRO A 63 0.33 9.73 -16.00
C PRO A 63 -0.35 10.01 -14.66
N GLU A 64 0.23 9.51 -13.57
CA GLU A 64 -0.33 9.68 -12.23
C GLU A 64 -0.21 11.12 -11.69
N ASP A 65 0.61 11.95 -12.32
CA ASP A 65 0.87 13.37 -12.00
C ASP A 65 -0.27 14.33 -12.40
N GLY A 66 -1.30 13.81 -13.10
CA GLY A 66 -2.45 14.58 -13.54
C GLY A 66 -2.28 15.29 -14.88
N SER A 67 -1.16 15.10 -15.59
CA SER A 67 -0.98 15.62 -16.94
C SER A 67 -2.03 15.03 -17.91
N PRO A 68 -2.60 15.84 -18.81
CA PRO A 68 -3.61 15.39 -19.77
C PRO A 68 -2.99 14.64 -20.97
N THR A 69 -1.68 14.43 -21.00
CA THR A 69 -1.01 13.74 -22.12
C THR A 69 -0.96 12.25 -21.85
N PRO A 70 -1.56 11.38 -22.68
CA PRO A 70 -1.49 9.94 -22.50
C PRO A 70 -0.05 9.41 -22.59
N ILE A 71 0.28 8.43 -21.74
CA ILE A 71 1.58 7.73 -21.73
C ILE A 71 1.51 6.33 -22.35
N ALA A 72 0.30 5.80 -22.51
CA ALA A 72 0.01 4.53 -23.16
C ALA A 72 -1.45 4.47 -23.61
N GLU A 73 -1.78 3.45 -24.38
CA GLU A 73 -3.16 3.11 -24.75
C GLU A 73 -3.42 1.65 -24.39
N LEU A 74 -4.51 1.38 -23.68
CA LEU A 74 -4.96 0.05 -23.34
C LEU A 74 -5.79 -0.48 -24.51
N ALA A 75 -5.38 -1.59 -25.11
CA ALA A 75 -6.04 -2.20 -26.26
C ALA A 75 -7.04 -3.29 -25.83
N PRO A 76 -8.15 -3.47 -26.58
CA PRO A 76 -9.05 -4.61 -26.38
C PRO A 76 -8.33 -5.95 -26.49
N GLY A 77 -8.80 -6.94 -25.73
CA GLY A 77 -8.22 -8.29 -25.73
C GLY A 77 -6.89 -8.43 -24.97
N THR A 78 -6.34 -7.33 -24.43
CA THR A 78 -5.17 -7.35 -23.55
C THR A 78 -5.60 -7.20 -22.09
N TRP A 79 -5.00 -8.02 -21.21
CA TRP A 79 -5.21 -7.94 -19.76
C TRP A 79 -4.16 -7.05 -19.10
N TYR A 80 -4.65 -6.14 -18.26
CA TYR A 80 -3.89 -5.14 -17.51
C TYR A 80 -4.19 -5.29 -16.01
N LEU A 81 -3.24 -4.93 -15.14
CA LEU A 81 -3.40 -5.07 -13.70
C LEU A 81 -3.91 -3.76 -13.11
N ALA A 82 -5.06 -3.76 -12.47
CA ALA A 82 -5.49 -2.64 -11.63
C ALA A 82 -4.80 -2.77 -10.27
N VAL A 83 -4.06 -1.74 -9.85
CA VAL A 83 -3.25 -1.77 -8.61
C VAL A 83 -3.75 -0.79 -7.55
N GLU A 84 -4.57 0.18 -7.94
CA GLU A 84 -5.16 1.16 -7.04
C GLU A 84 -6.47 1.69 -7.62
N GLN A 85 -7.40 2.09 -6.75
CA GLN A 85 -8.62 2.80 -7.13
C GLN A 85 -8.53 4.28 -6.74
N ARG A 86 -8.64 5.17 -7.73
CA ARG A 86 -8.60 6.63 -7.56
C ARG A 86 -9.98 7.22 -7.90
N GLY A 87 -10.89 7.17 -6.93
CA GLY A 87 -12.29 7.56 -7.14
C GLY A 87 -12.96 6.65 -8.18
N PRO A 88 -13.49 7.19 -9.31
CA PRO A 88 -14.04 6.39 -10.41
C PRO A 88 -12.97 5.80 -11.34
N SER A 89 -11.74 6.29 -11.24
CA SER A 89 -10.60 5.89 -12.08
C SER A 89 -9.82 4.73 -11.44
N LEU A 90 -9.04 4.02 -12.24
CA LEU A 90 -8.12 2.98 -11.78
C LEU A 90 -6.68 3.35 -12.12
N VAL A 91 -5.74 3.03 -11.24
CA VAL A 91 -4.34 2.96 -11.65
C VAL A 91 -4.12 1.58 -12.26
N ALA A 92 -3.76 1.57 -13.54
CA ALA A 92 -3.43 0.36 -14.28
C ALA A 92 -1.93 0.25 -14.47
N GLN A 93 -1.43 -0.98 -14.36
CA GLN A 93 -0.09 -1.37 -14.74
C GLN A 93 -0.15 -2.20 -16.02
N THR A 94 0.58 -1.75 -17.03
CA THR A 94 0.76 -2.48 -18.29
C THR A 94 1.84 -3.54 -18.15
N GLN A 95 1.86 -4.51 -19.07
CA GLN A 95 2.81 -5.65 -19.01
C GLN A 95 4.28 -5.24 -19.18
N ASP A 96 4.53 -4.10 -19.82
CA ASP A 96 5.86 -3.50 -19.93
C ASP A 96 6.26 -2.65 -18.71
N GLY A 97 5.43 -2.66 -17.65
CA GLY A 97 5.71 -2.02 -16.37
C GLY A 97 5.28 -0.56 -16.27
N ARG A 98 4.73 0.05 -17.32
CA ARG A 98 4.19 1.42 -17.23
C ARG A 98 2.97 1.43 -16.32
N ARG A 99 2.88 2.47 -15.50
CA ARG A 99 1.74 2.72 -14.62
C ARG A 99 1.10 4.05 -14.97
N GLY A 100 -0.23 4.06 -14.96
CA GLY A 100 -0.98 5.29 -15.18
C GLY A 100 -2.44 5.15 -14.80
N VAL A 101 -3.15 6.27 -14.89
CA VAL A 101 -4.56 6.39 -14.53
C VAL A 101 -5.43 6.13 -15.76
N LEU A 102 -6.26 5.11 -15.66
CA LEU A 102 -7.38 4.85 -16.54
C LEU A 102 -8.60 5.63 -16.02
N GLN A 103 -8.98 6.68 -16.74
CA GLN A 103 -10.13 7.53 -16.37
C GLN A 103 -11.48 6.90 -16.74
N ASP A 104 -11.55 6.24 -17.89
CA ASP A 104 -12.78 5.60 -18.36
C ASP A 104 -12.76 4.09 -18.04
N THR A 105 -13.40 3.73 -16.94
CA THR A 105 -13.56 2.36 -16.45
C THR A 105 -14.86 1.71 -16.95
N SER A 106 -15.58 2.35 -17.89
CA SER A 106 -16.86 1.86 -18.39
C SER A 106 -16.67 0.59 -19.22
N GLY A 107 -17.40 -0.45 -18.83
CA GLY A 107 -17.43 -1.73 -19.55
C GLY A 107 -16.17 -2.58 -19.41
N ILE A 108 -15.27 -2.28 -18.46
CA ILE A 108 -14.11 -3.13 -18.21
C ILE A 108 -14.56 -4.52 -17.72
N GLN A 109 -13.90 -5.56 -18.21
CA GLN A 109 -14.03 -6.91 -17.68
C GLN A 109 -13.05 -7.07 -16.53
N ARG A 110 -13.43 -7.72 -15.42
CA ARG A 110 -12.57 -7.97 -14.26
C ARG A 110 -12.41 -9.48 -14.05
N GLY A 111 -11.23 -9.92 -13.61
CA GLY A 111 -10.89 -11.31 -13.34
C GLY A 111 -9.83 -11.48 -12.26
#